data_AF-A0A1F9F200-F1
#
_entry.id   AF-A0A1F9F200-F1
#
_cell.length_a   1.000
_cell.length_b   1.000
_cell.length_c   1.000
_cell.angle_alpha   90.00
_cell.angle_beta   90.00
_cell.angle_gamma   90.00
#
_symmetry.space_group_name_H-M   'P 1'
#
loop_
_entity.id
_entity.type
_entity.pdbx_description
1 polymer ?
#
loop_
_entity_poly.entity_id
_entity_poly.type
_entity_poly.pdbx_seq_one_letter_code
_entity_poly.pdbx_strand_id
1 'polypeptide(L)'
;MVTLALLVALHAGAQTQECKSAYGKTACGYHCLAAYGVIKCAEHPQGTCKAAYGEVACGFDCTAAFGKVRCAPDPGGVCKAAFGDVVCSGPERPDGAGWRGPNGRVDRWRADGSHDRPWRQAVEVPPQECKSAYGKTACGYHCQAAFGDVRCARTHKGACEVAFGKITCDDPPRWVVLAPDAPAMSCLTAYGRTACGYSCQAGYGDVRCARTPDGVCQASFGQVACSE
;
A
#
# COMPACT_ATOMS: atom_id res chain seq x y z
N MET A 1 45.93 25.01 19.16
CA MET A 1 45.71 23.79 18.36
C MET A 1 44.42 23.17 18.83
N VAL A 2 43.30 23.42 18.13
CA VAL A 2 42.00 22.83 18.45
C VAL A 2 41.58 22.03 17.22
N THR A 3 41.58 20.72 17.36
CA THR A 3 41.26 19.75 16.32
C THR A 3 39.76 19.78 16.07
N LEU A 4 39.35 20.33 14.92
CA LEU A 4 37.97 20.35 14.45
C LEU A 4 37.61 18.95 13.92
N ALA A 5 36.80 18.20 14.66
CA ALA A 5 36.31 16.90 14.24
C ALA A 5 35.21 17.06 13.18
N LEU A 6 35.50 16.65 11.94
CA LEU A 6 34.54 16.54 10.85
C LEU A 6 33.56 15.38 11.14
N LEU A 7 32.31 15.70 11.49
CA LEU A 7 31.19 14.76 11.50
C LEU A 7 30.70 14.57 10.06
N VAL A 8 31.14 13.49 9.40
CA VAL A 8 30.56 13.02 8.14
C VAL A 8 29.23 12.34 8.46
N ALA A 9 28.12 13.03 8.21
CA ALA A 9 26.79 12.45 8.28
C ALA A 9 26.61 11.42 7.14
N LEU A 10 26.69 10.13 7.46
CA LEU A 10 26.25 9.06 6.55
C LEU A 10 24.75 9.22 6.29
N HIS A 11 24.42 9.79 5.14
CA HIS A 11 23.05 9.82 4.63
C HIS A 11 22.75 8.45 4.04
N ALA A 12 22.17 7.56 4.85
CA ALA A 12 21.44 6.40 4.34
C ALA A 12 20.26 6.94 3.52
N GLY A 13 20.42 7.02 2.20
CA GLY A 13 19.39 7.51 1.29
C GLY A 13 18.12 6.66 1.44
N ALA A 14 17.07 7.26 1.99
CA ALA A 14 15.75 6.65 2.01
C ALA A 14 15.31 6.43 0.54
N GLN A 15 15.24 5.17 0.12
CA GLN A 15 14.78 4.79 -1.21
C GLN A 15 13.32 5.25 -1.36
N THR A 16 13.04 6.18 -2.28
CA THR A 16 11.68 6.65 -2.57
C THR A 16 11.01 5.77 -3.61
N GLN A 17 9.69 5.68 -3.58
CA GLN A 17 8.94 4.99 -4.64
C GLN A 17 9.12 5.74 -5.98
N GLU A 18 9.22 4.97 -7.05
CA GLU A 18 9.30 5.47 -8.42
C GLU A 18 8.17 4.86 -9.26
N CYS A 19 7.76 5.60 -10.29
CA CYS A 19 6.87 5.10 -11.32
C CYS A 19 7.64 5.02 -12.62
N LYS A 20 7.62 3.86 -13.26
CA LYS A 20 8.32 3.62 -14.52
C LYS A 20 7.32 3.20 -15.59
N SER A 21 7.55 3.67 -16.81
CA SER A 21 6.68 3.40 -17.95
C SER A 21 7.49 2.74 -19.07
N ALA A 22 7.05 1.57 -19.52
CA ALA A 22 7.68 0.80 -20.59
C ALA A 22 6.64 -0.11 -21.26
N TYR A 23 6.82 -0.39 -22.56
CA TYR A 23 5.93 -1.30 -23.32
C TYR A 23 4.43 -0.91 -23.26
N GLY A 24 4.14 0.39 -23.16
CA GLY A 24 2.77 0.90 -23.02
C GLY A 24 2.11 0.62 -21.67
N LYS A 25 2.89 0.20 -20.66
CA LYS A 25 2.43 -0.05 -19.29
C LYS A 25 3.19 0.85 -18.31
N THR A 26 2.55 1.19 -17.20
CA THR A 26 3.16 1.92 -16.09
C THR A 26 3.01 1.11 -14.82
N ALA A 27 4.08 0.97 -14.05
CA ALA A 27 4.04 0.40 -12.70
C ALA A 27 4.81 1.29 -11.74
N CYS A 28 4.37 1.30 -10.48
CA CYS A 28 4.96 2.09 -9.42
C CYS A 28 5.33 1.20 -8.24
N GLY A 29 6.43 1.54 -7.57
CA GLY A 29 6.92 0.82 -6.40
C GLY A 29 8.39 1.15 -6.15
N TYR A 30 9.14 0.20 -5.63
CA TYR A 30 10.58 0.35 -5.41
C TYR A 30 11.36 -0.47 -6.44
N HIS A 31 12.51 0.04 -6.90
CA HIS A 31 13.45 -0.69 -7.77
C HIS A 31 12.78 -1.31 -9.01
N CYS A 32 12.04 -0.49 -9.77
CA CYS A 32 11.22 -0.96 -10.89
C CYS A 32 12.07 -1.48 -12.07
N LEU A 33 11.79 -2.71 -12.49
CA LEU A 33 12.46 -3.37 -13.60
C LEU A 33 11.50 -3.59 -14.76
N ALA A 34 11.91 -3.17 -15.95
CA ALA A 34 11.21 -3.40 -17.21
C ALA A 34 12.06 -4.32 -18.09
N ALA A 35 11.54 -5.49 -18.43
CA ALA A 35 12.19 -6.46 -19.29
C ALA A 35 11.13 -7.35 -19.96
N TYR A 36 11.43 -7.89 -21.14
CA TYR A 36 10.58 -8.88 -21.83
C TYR A 36 9.11 -8.45 -22.03
N GLY A 37 8.85 -7.15 -22.24
CA GLY A 37 7.48 -6.65 -22.43
C GLY A 37 6.66 -6.50 -21.14
N VAL A 38 7.25 -6.73 -19.97
CA VAL A 38 6.62 -6.53 -18.68
C VAL A 38 7.38 -5.51 -17.84
N ILE A 39 6.67 -4.89 -16.90
CA ILE A 39 7.23 -4.00 -15.91
C ILE A 39 6.72 -4.41 -14.53
N LYS A 40 7.63 -4.57 -13.58
CA LYS A 40 7.31 -4.87 -12.18
C LYS A 40 8.18 -4.03 -11.25
N CYS A 41 7.67 -3.79 -10.06
CA CYS A 41 8.36 -3.08 -8.99
C CYS A 41 8.28 -3.92 -7.72
N ALA A 42 9.27 -3.77 -6.84
CA ALA A 42 9.21 -4.34 -5.51
C ALA A 42 8.21 -3.55 -4.65
N GLU A 43 7.48 -4.25 -3.79
CA GLU A 43 6.52 -3.65 -2.86
C GLU A 43 7.21 -2.99 -1.66
N HIS A 44 8.43 -3.44 -1.33
CA HIS A 44 9.21 -2.96 -0.19
C HIS A 44 10.49 -2.22 -0.63
N PRO A 45 10.94 -1.22 0.15
CA PRO A 45 12.15 -0.45 -0.15
C PRO A 45 13.43 -1.28 -0.25
N GLN A 46 13.50 -2.40 0.49
CA GLN A 46 14.66 -3.30 0.47
C GLN A 46 14.50 -4.46 -0.53
N GLY A 47 13.35 -4.58 -1.17
CA GLY A 47 13.14 -5.58 -2.22
C GLY A 47 13.82 -5.15 -3.52
N THR A 48 14.15 -6.10 -4.37
CA THR A 48 14.70 -5.85 -5.71
C THR A 48 13.94 -6.68 -6.74
N CYS A 49 14.00 -6.25 -8.00
CA CYS A 49 13.44 -7.01 -9.11
C CYS A 49 14.56 -7.61 -9.95
N LYS A 50 14.38 -8.86 -10.38
CA LYS A 50 15.31 -9.60 -11.25
C LYS A 50 14.57 -10.13 -12.47
N ALA A 51 15.18 -9.97 -13.64
CA ALA A 51 14.69 -10.50 -14.90
C ALA A 51 15.62 -11.62 -15.38
N ALA A 52 15.02 -12.74 -15.79
CA ALA A 52 15.71 -13.80 -16.50
C ALA A 52 14.71 -14.63 -17.30
N TYR A 53 15.14 -15.22 -18.41
CA TYR A 53 14.38 -16.22 -19.17
C TYR A 53 12.97 -15.79 -19.61
N GLY A 54 12.74 -14.50 -19.89
CA GLY A 54 11.42 -14.00 -20.27
C GLY A 54 10.53 -13.60 -19.08
N GLU A 55 10.99 -13.80 -17.85
CA GLU A 55 10.23 -13.53 -16.63
C GLU A 55 10.85 -12.39 -15.82
N VAL A 56 10.01 -11.74 -15.01
CA VAL A 56 10.41 -10.77 -13.99
C VAL A 56 9.79 -11.15 -12.66
N ALA A 57 10.61 -11.28 -11.62
CA ALA A 57 10.18 -11.47 -10.24
C ALA A 57 10.75 -10.37 -9.35
N CYS A 58 10.00 -9.99 -8.32
CA CYS A 58 10.38 -8.96 -7.36
C CYS A 58 10.19 -9.50 -5.94
N GLY A 59 11.08 -9.11 -5.03
CA GLY A 59 11.07 -9.55 -3.63
C GLY A 59 12.46 -9.41 -3.02
N PHE A 60 12.78 -10.29 -2.08
CA PHE A 60 14.08 -10.33 -1.41
C PHE A 60 14.93 -11.48 -1.96
N ASP A 61 16.26 -11.34 -1.94
CA ASP A 61 17.24 -12.36 -2.37
C ASP A 61 16.86 -13.14 -3.65
N CYS A 62 16.70 -12.42 -4.76
CA CYS A 62 16.22 -13.02 -6.01
C CYS A 62 17.27 -13.92 -6.70
N THR A 63 16.89 -15.16 -6.97
CA THR A 63 17.72 -16.14 -7.69
C THR A 63 17.11 -16.52 -9.03
N ALA A 64 17.96 -16.59 -10.06
CA ALA A 64 17.58 -17.02 -11.40
C ALA A 64 18.43 -18.23 -11.80
N ALA A 65 17.78 -19.36 -12.05
CA ALA A 65 18.43 -20.61 -12.46
C ALA A 65 17.41 -21.48 -13.20
N PHE A 66 17.91 -22.39 -14.05
CA PHE A 66 17.09 -23.42 -14.70
C PHE A 66 15.87 -22.87 -15.47
N GLY A 67 16.00 -21.72 -16.13
CA GLY A 67 14.90 -21.13 -16.88
C GLY A 67 13.86 -20.36 -16.04
N LYS A 68 14.10 -20.17 -14.74
CA LYS A 68 13.16 -19.51 -13.82
C LYS A 68 13.83 -18.40 -13.04
N VAL A 69 13.03 -17.45 -12.56
CA VAL A 69 13.45 -16.44 -11.58
C VAL A 69 12.44 -16.38 -10.43
N ARG A 70 12.95 -16.44 -9.19
CA ARG A 70 12.12 -16.28 -7.98
C ARG A 70 12.82 -15.41 -6.97
N CYS A 71 12.02 -14.79 -6.12
CA CYS A 71 12.45 -13.99 -4.99
C CYS A 71 11.71 -14.46 -3.73
N ALA A 72 12.33 -14.29 -2.58
CA ALA A 72 11.70 -14.55 -1.30
C ALA A 72 10.64 -13.46 -1.03
N PRO A 73 9.48 -13.82 -0.46
CA PRO A 73 8.42 -12.86 -0.19
C PRO A 73 8.73 -11.95 1.01
N ASP A 74 9.53 -12.44 1.96
CA ASP A 74 9.79 -11.76 3.24
C ASP A 74 11.25 -11.29 3.36
N PRO A 75 11.50 -10.17 4.08
CA PRO A 75 12.86 -9.74 4.42
C PRO A 75 13.65 -10.85 5.14
N GLY A 76 14.87 -11.10 4.67
CA GLY A 76 15.75 -12.13 5.22
C GLY A 76 15.49 -13.55 4.68
N GLY A 77 14.47 -13.75 3.86
CA GLY A 77 14.33 -14.99 3.10
C GLY A 77 15.46 -15.16 2.08
N VAL A 78 15.73 -16.42 1.71
CA VAL A 78 16.85 -16.79 0.83
C VAL A 78 16.33 -17.68 -0.29
N CYS A 79 16.68 -17.37 -1.53
CA CYS A 79 16.37 -18.23 -2.67
C CYS A 79 17.61 -18.93 -3.19
N LYS A 80 17.55 -20.25 -3.30
CA LYS A 80 18.66 -21.07 -3.81
C LYS A 80 18.20 -21.88 -5.02
N ALA A 81 19.12 -22.07 -5.96
CA ALA A 81 18.93 -22.98 -7.07
C ALA A 81 19.16 -24.42 -6.58
N ALA A 82 18.17 -25.29 -6.71
CA ALA A 82 18.26 -26.69 -6.29
C ALA A 82 17.39 -27.58 -7.19
N PHE A 83 17.92 -28.74 -7.59
CA PHE A 83 17.18 -29.78 -8.31
C PHE A 83 16.41 -29.31 -9.56
N GLY A 84 16.96 -28.38 -10.34
CA GLY A 84 16.28 -27.87 -11.54
C GLY A 84 15.20 -26.83 -11.26
N ASP A 85 15.11 -26.32 -10.03
CA ASP A 85 14.20 -25.22 -9.65
C ASP A 85 14.93 -24.14 -8.83
N VAL A 86 14.23 -23.03 -8.60
CA VAL A 86 14.60 -22.04 -7.58
C VAL A 86 13.66 -22.21 -6.41
N VAL A 87 14.19 -22.53 -5.23
CA VAL A 87 13.39 -22.70 -4.00
C VAL A 87 13.73 -21.57 -3.05
N CYS A 88 12.71 -20.93 -2.52
CA CYS A 88 12.84 -19.83 -1.57
C CYS A 88 12.36 -20.28 -0.20
N SER A 89 13.14 -19.96 0.82
CA SER A 89 12.77 -20.13 2.22
C SER A 89 12.56 -18.76 2.87
N GLY A 90 11.66 -18.70 3.85
CA GLY A 90 11.57 -17.53 4.75
C GLY A 90 12.86 -17.33 5.55
N PRO A 91 12.96 -16.24 6.33
CA PRO A 91 14.14 -15.95 7.13
C PRO A 91 14.48 -17.13 8.06
N GLU A 92 15.73 -17.62 7.97
CA GLU A 92 16.25 -18.61 8.90
C GLU A 92 16.22 -18.00 10.31
N ARG A 93 15.45 -18.59 11.22
CA ARG A 93 15.52 -18.17 12.63
C ARG A 93 16.91 -18.51 13.16
N PRO A 94 17.53 -17.65 13.99
CA PRO A 94 18.86 -17.89 14.56
C PRO A 94 18.99 -19.18 15.38
N ASP A 95 17.88 -19.82 15.74
CA ASP A 95 17.80 -20.98 16.63
C ASP A 95 17.52 -22.31 15.91
N GLY A 96 17.37 -22.33 14.58
CA GLY A 96 17.07 -23.57 13.83
C GLY A 96 15.75 -24.24 14.24
N ALA A 97 14.91 -23.57 15.05
CA ALA A 97 13.66 -24.12 15.53
C ALA A 97 12.56 -23.81 14.51
N GLY A 98 12.13 -24.83 13.78
CA GLY A 98 10.88 -24.76 13.01
C GLY A 98 9.76 -24.20 13.88
N TRP A 99 8.90 -23.35 13.29
CA TRP A 99 7.81 -22.65 13.97
C TRP A 99 7.03 -23.60 14.90
N ARG A 100 7.33 -23.54 16.20
CA ARG A 100 6.40 -23.99 17.25
C ARG A 100 5.48 -22.81 17.51
N GLY A 101 4.21 -22.95 17.15
CA GLY A 101 3.19 -21.98 17.55
C GLY A 101 3.15 -21.84 19.07
N PRO A 102 2.49 -20.79 19.61
CA PRO A 102 2.42 -20.52 21.06
C PRO A 102 1.85 -21.66 21.91
N ASN A 103 1.26 -22.69 21.27
CA ASN A 103 0.70 -23.87 21.91
C ASN A 103 1.55 -25.15 21.72
N GLY A 104 2.81 -25.06 21.30
CA GLY A 104 3.70 -26.22 21.13
C GLY A 104 3.32 -27.18 19.99
N ARG A 105 2.26 -26.90 19.24
CA ARG A 105 1.92 -27.62 18.01
C ARG A 105 2.85 -27.16 16.89
N VAL A 106 3.48 -28.13 16.24
CA VAL A 106 4.11 -27.94 14.93
C VAL A 106 2.97 -27.66 13.94
N ASP A 107 2.97 -26.44 13.38
CA ASP A 107 2.09 -26.11 12.26
C ASP A 107 2.43 -27.11 11.14
N ARG A 108 1.55 -28.09 10.92
CA ARG A 108 1.73 -29.06 9.82
C ARG A 108 1.53 -28.27 8.54
N TRP A 109 2.63 -28.01 7.83
CA TRP A 109 2.58 -27.61 6.43
C TRP A 109 1.67 -28.60 5.69
N ARG A 110 0.57 -28.11 5.12
CA ARG A 110 -0.13 -28.91 4.12
C ARG A 110 0.78 -29.05 2.91
N ALA A 111 0.70 -30.19 2.22
CA ALA A 111 1.49 -30.47 1.03
C ALA A 111 1.23 -29.48 -0.13
N ASP A 112 0.19 -28.64 -0.01
CA ASP A 112 -0.13 -27.56 -0.95
C ASP A 112 0.55 -26.21 -0.61
N GLY A 113 1.33 -26.15 0.48
CA GLY A 113 2.01 -24.94 0.93
C GLY A 113 1.15 -23.95 1.72
N SER A 114 -0.10 -24.30 2.06
CA SER A 114 -0.98 -23.45 2.88
C SER A 114 -0.81 -23.74 4.39
N HIS A 115 -0.68 -22.68 5.19
CA HIS A 115 -0.70 -22.77 6.64
C HIS A 115 -2.15 -22.80 7.16
N ASP A 116 -2.47 -23.78 8.03
CA ASP A 116 -3.68 -23.84 8.86
C ASP A 116 -3.62 -22.87 10.06
N ARG A 117 -3.16 -21.62 9.84
CA ARG A 117 -3.49 -20.58 10.80
C ARG A 117 -4.92 -20.15 10.53
N PRO A 118 -5.79 -20.00 11.54
CA PRO A 118 -6.92 -19.09 11.40
C PRO A 118 -6.27 -17.73 11.16
N TRP A 119 -6.11 -17.39 9.88
CA TRP A 119 -5.58 -16.13 9.44
C TRP A 119 -6.33 -15.09 10.26
N ARG A 120 -5.62 -14.28 11.06
CA ARG A 120 -6.03 -12.88 11.18
C ARG A 120 -6.23 -12.49 9.74
N GLN A 121 -7.47 -12.34 9.30
CA GLN A 121 -7.79 -11.99 7.92
C GLN A 121 -6.86 -10.82 7.64
N ALA A 122 -5.82 -11.06 6.84
CA ALA A 122 -4.96 -9.98 6.42
C ALA A 122 -5.95 -9.06 5.75
N VAL A 123 -6.20 -7.89 6.37
CA VAL A 123 -7.10 -6.91 5.80
C VAL A 123 -6.52 -6.66 4.43
N GLU A 124 -7.20 -7.15 3.40
CA GLU A 124 -6.69 -7.11 2.04
C GLU A 124 -6.70 -5.65 1.64
N VAL A 125 -5.54 -5.02 1.77
CA VAL A 125 -5.38 -3.62 1.40
C VAL A 125 -5.46 -3.59 -0.12
N PRO A 126 -6.44 -2.88 -0.71
CA PRO A 126 -6.53 -2.81 -2.16
C PRO A 126 -5.22 -2.25 -2.72
N PRO A 127 -4.74 -2.71 -3.89
CA PRO A 127 -3.55 -2.13 -4.49
C PRO A 127 -3.80 -0.65 -4.82
N GLN A 128 -2.75 0.16 -4.77
CA GLN A 128 -2.82 1.53 -5.29
C GLN A 128 -3.04 1.50 -6.81
N GLU A 129 -3.82 2.45 -7.31
CA GLU A 129 -4.05 2.66 -8.73
C GLU A 129 -3.49 4.01 -9.17
N CYS A 130 -3.15 4.12 -10.45
CA CYS A 130 -2.76 5.38 -11.09
C CYS A 130 -3.79 5.72 -12.16
N LYS A 131 -4.35 6.92 -12.08
CA LYS A 131 -5.34 7.42 -13.04
C LYS A 131 -4.77 8.63 -13.77
N SER A 132 -5.05 8.74 -15.06
CA SER A 132 -4.60 9.86 -15.89
C SER A 132 -5.78 10.46 -16.66
N ALA A 133 -5.88 11.78 -16.68
CA ALA A 133 -6.88 12.51 -17.47
C ALA A 133 -6.33 13.90 -17.84
N TYR A 134 -6.51 14.30 -19.10
CA TYR A 134 -6.10 15.61 -19.62
C TYR A 134 -4.66 16.00 -19.29
N GLY A 135 -3.72 15.05 -19.40
CA GLY A 135 -2.30 15.28 -19.15
C GLY A 135 -1.90 15.36 -17.67
N LYS A 136 -2.84 15.17 -16.73
CA LYS A 136 -2.53 14.98 -15.32
C LYS A 136 -2.62 13.51 -14.93
N THR A 137 -1.76 13.09 -14.02
CA THR A 137 -1.72 11.75 -13.46
C THR A 137 -1.62 11.84 -11.94
N ALA A 138 -2.42 11.05 -11.23
CA ALA A 138 -2.30 10.86 -9.80
C ALA A 138 -2.37 9.37 -9.45
N CYS A 139 -1.65 8.97 -8.41
CA CYS A 139 -1.62 7.61 -7.91
C CYS A 139 -1.99 7.58 -6.43
N GLY A 140 -2.70 6.53 -6.00
CA GLY A 140 -3.11 6.35 -4.63
C GLY A 140 -4.29 5.39 -4.54
N TYR A 141 -5.23 5.66 -3.65
CA TYR A 141 -6.43 4.87 -3.46
C TYR A 141 -7.66 5.67 -3.89
N HIS A 142 -8.70 4.97 -4.35
CA HIS A 142 -9.99 5.56 -4.73
C HIS A 142 -9.84 6.75 -5.69
N CYS A 143 -9.06 6.59 -6.76
CA CYS A 143 -8.69 7.68 -7.64
C CYS A 143 -9.87 8.17 -8.50
N GLN A 144 -10.14 9.46 -8.43
CA GLN A 144 -11.18 10.13 -9.21
C GLN A 144 -10.56 11.05 -10.26
N ALA A 145 -11.28 11.22 -11.37
CA ALA A 145 -10.89 12.13 -12.45
C ALA A 145 -12.12 12.91 -12.93
N ALA A 146 -11.99 14.24 -12.99
CA ALA A 146 -13.09 15.13 -13.37
C ALA A 146 -12.54 16.46 -13.88
N PHE A 147 -13.11 16.98 -14.98
CA PHE A 147 -12.82 18.32 -15.53
C PHE A 147 -11.33 18.68 -15.62
N GLY A 148 -10.50 17.74 -16.10
CA GLY A 148 -9.06 17.99 -16.23
C GLY A 148 -8.28 17.96 -14.92
N ASP A 149 -8.84 17.41 -13.84
CA ASP A 149 -8.14 17.09 -12.61
C ASP A 149 -8.19 15.58 -12.34
N VAL A 150 -7.17 15.09 -11.64
CA VAL A 150 -7.12 13.72 -11.12
C VAL A 150 -6.61 13.78 -9.69
N ARG A 151 -7.31 13.12 -8.76
CA ARG A 151 -6.88 13.03 -7.35
C ARG A 151 -7.18 11.66 -6.79
N CYS A 152 -6.40 11.29 -5.79
CA CYS A 152 -6.53 10.03 -5.07
C CYS A 152 -6.41 10.29 -3.57
N ALA A 153 -6.99 9.42 -2.76
CA ALA A 153 -6.70 9.34 -1.34
C ALA A 153 -5.29 8.75 -1.15
N ARG A 154 -4.61 9.14 -0.07
CA ARG A 154 -3.25 8.63 0.23
C ARG A 154 -3.29 7.30 0.97
N THR A 155 -4.41 6.98 1.60
CA THR A 155 -4.60 5.78 2.41
C THR A 155 -5.77 4.96 1.88
N HIS A 156 -5.72 3.64 2.06
CA HIS A 156 -6.78 2.73 1.60
C HIS A 156 -8.12 2.96 2.29
N LYS A 157 -8.12 3.61 3.47
CA LYS A 157 -9.30 4.02 4.22
C LYS A 157 -9.78 5.44 3.89
N GLY A 158 -9.04 6.19 3.07
CA GLY A 158 -9.46 7.50 2.58
C GLY A 158 -10.58 7.39 1.55
N ALA A 159 -11.23 8.50 1.24
CA ALA A 159 -12.28 8.55 0.22
C ALA A 159 -12.10 9.76 -0.70
N CYS A 160 -12.52 9.61 -1.96
CA CYS A 160 -12.60 10.68 -2.94
C CYS A 160 -13.96 10.68 -3.63
N GLU A 161 -14.56 11.86 -3.76
CA GLU A 161 -15.85 12.07 -4.41
C GLU A 161 -15.76 13.19 -5.44
N VAL A 162 -16.48 13.03 -6.55
CA VAL A 162 -16.62 14.04 -7.59
C VAL A 162 -18.00 14.67 -7.49
N ALA A 163 -18.03 15.97 -7.21
CA ALA A 163 -19.28 16.72 -7.19
C ALA A 163 -19.07 18.13 -7.72
N PHE A 164 -20.04 18.63 -8.48
CA PHE A 164 -20.01 20.00 -9.04
C PHE A 164 -18.71 20.31 -9.80
N GLY A 165 -18.14 19.28 -10.44
CA GLY A 165 -16.88 19.34 -11.16
C GLY A 165 -15.61 19.55 -10.36
N LYS A 166 -15.68 19.39 -9.04
CA LYS A 166 -14.52 19.35 -8.15
C LYS A 166 -14.34 17.95 -7.58
N ILE A 167 -13.08 17.54 -7.43
CA ILE A 167 -12.70 16.31 -6.73
C ILE A 167 -12.33 16.68 -5.29
N THR A 168 -13.05 16.10 -4.33
CA THR A 168 -12.76 16.23 -2.90
C THR A 168 -12.27 14.88 -2.39
N CYS A 169 -11.05 14.86 -1.86
CA CYS A 169 -10.45 13.69 -1.24
C CYS A 169 -10.12 14.01 0.20
N ASP A 170 -10.31 13.04 1.09
CA ASP A 170 -9.87 13.15 2.47
C ASP A 170 -9.37 11.79 2.98
N ASP A 171 -8.46 11.84 3.96
CA ASP A 171 -7.79 10.67 4.54
C ASP A 171 -7.99 10.69 6.05
N PRO A 172 -8.30 9.55 6.68
CA PRO A 172 -8.44 9.50 8.12
C PRO A 172 -7.08 9.66 8.83
N PRO A 173 -7.08 10.03 10.11
CA PRO A 173 -5.87 10.05 10.92
C PRO A 173 -5.11 8.72 10.91
N ARG A 174 -3.78 8.78 11.05
CA ARG A 174 -2.91 7.59 10.96
C ARG A 174 -3.32 6.45 11.91
N TRP A 175 -3.82 6.77 13.11
CA TRP A 175 -4.25 5.75 14.07
C TRP A 175 -5.49 4.98 13.61
N VAL A 176 -6.39 5.62 12.85
CA VAL A 176 -7.57 4.99 12.24
C VAL A 176 -7.16 4.06 11.11
N VAL A 177 -6.17 4.46 10.30
CA VAL A 177 -5.63 3.63 9.21
C VAL A 177 -5.04 2.31 9.74
N LEU A 178 -4.44 2.36 10.92
CA LEU A 178 -3.83 1.20 11.58
C LEU A 178 -4.83 0.32 12.34
N ALA A 179 -6.01 0.85 12.68
CA ALA A 179 -7.05 0.10 13.36
C ALA A 179 -7.73 -0.85 12.36
N PRO A 180 -7.65 -2.19 12.53
CA PRO A 180 -8.14 -3.15 11.55
C PRO A 180 -9.65 -2.97 11.27
N ASP A 181 -10.43 -2.83 12.34
CA ASP A 181 -11.90 -2.77 12.28
C ASP A 181 -12.45 -1.33 12.13
N ALA A 182 -11.58 -0.33 11.93
CA ALA A 182 -12.06 1.02 11.71
C ALA A 182 -12.86 1.09 10.39
N PRO A 183 -14.06 1.68 10.41
CA PRO A 183 -14.91 1.78 9.21
C PRO A 183 -14.22 2.58 8.11
N ALA A 184 -14.63 2.34 6.87
CA ALA A 184 -14.26 3.23 5.77
C ALA A 184 -15.03 4.54 5.89
N MET A 185 -14.37 5.66 5.58
CA MET A 185 -15.05 6.95 5.51
C MET A 185 -15.92 7.06 4.25
N SER A 186 -16.90 7.95 4.29
CA SER A 186 -17.81 8.22 3.17
C SER A 186 -17.86 9.71 2.85
N CYS A 187 -18.29 10.06 1.64
CA CYS A 187 -18.50 11.43 1.25
C CYS A 187 -20.00 11.72 1.13
N LEU A 188 -20.43 12.86 1.67
CA LEU A 188 -21.77 13.38 1.52
C LEU A 188 -21.73 14.64 0.67
N THR A 189 -22.63 14.72 -0.31
CA THR A 189 -22.77 15.86 -1.22
C THR A 189 -24.19 16.42 -1.11
N ALA A 190 -24.30 17.70 -0.76
CA ALA A 190 -25.57 18.42 -0.72
C ALA A 190 -25.34 19.93 -0.93
N TYR A 191 -26.33 20.62 -1.50
CA TYR A 191 -26.33 22.09 -1.65
C TYR A 191 -25.07 22.69 -2.32
N GLY A 192 -24.48 22.01 -3.30
CA GLY A 192 -23.24 22.51 -3.95
C GLY A 192 -21.96 22.22 -3.15
N ARG A 193 -22.04 21.50 -2.03
CA ARG A 193 -20.90 21.18 -1.16
C ARG A 193 -20.71 19.68 -1.00
N THR A 194 -19.47 19.30 -0.72
CA THR A 194 -19.07 17.92 -0.43
C THR A 194 -18.14 17.93 0.76
N ALA A 195 -18.40 17.05 1.72
CA ALA A 195 -17.49 16.73 2.82
C ALA A 195 -17.32 15.21 2.88
N CYS A 196 -16.13 14.77 3.29
CA CYS A 196 -15.82 13.36 3.46
C CYS A 196 -15.39 13.13 4.92
N GLY A 197 -15.77 11.99 5.47
CA GLY A 197 -15.42 11.60 6.84
C GLY A 197 -16.39 10.56 7.37
N TYR A 198 -16.65 10.64 8.68
CA TYR A 198 -17.56 9.75 9.39
C TYR A 198 -18.84 10.48 9.78
N SER A 199 -19.94 9.74 9.91
CA SER A 199 -21.22 10.25 10.43
C SER A 199 -21.67 11.56 9.79
N CYS A 200 -21.51 11.69 8.46
CA CYS A 200 -21.76 12.93 7.74
C CYS A 200 -23.22 13.41 7.84
N GLN A 201 -23.41 14.71 8.03
CA GLN A 201 -24.73 15.35 8.00
C GLN A 201 -24.73 16.61 7.13
N ALA A 202 -25.91 16.93 6.61
CA ALA A 202 -26.16 18.15 5.83
C ALA A 202 -27.32 18.95 6.44
N GLY A 203 -27.23 20.27 6.42
CA GLY A 203 -28.26 21.17 6.91
C GLY A 203 -28.13 22.57 6.31
N TYR A 204 -29.21 23.09 5.72
CA TYR A 204 -29.34 24.46 5.21
C TYR A 204 -28.10 25.02 4.48
N GLY A 205 -27.59 24.28 3.49
CA GLY A 205 -26.45 24.75 2.71
C GLY A 205 -25.07 24.36 3.26
N ASP A 206 -24.99 23.67 4.39
CA ASP A 206 -23.74 23.13 4.92
C ASP A 206 -23.72 21.59 4.90
N VAL A 207 -22.51 21.03 4.76
CA VAL A 207 -22.26 19.59 4.84
C VAL A 207 -20.98 19.38 5.63
N ARG A 208 -21.03 18.56 6.68
CA ARG A 208 -19.87 18.20 7.49
C ARG A 208 -19.87 16.74 7.87
N CYS A 209 -18.67 16.25 8.14
CA CYS A 209 -18.41 14.92 8.63
C CYS A 209 -17.45 15.03 9.83
N ALA A 210 -17.53 14.07 10.74
CA ALA A 210 -16.54 13.92 11.80
C ALA A 210 -15.24 13.36 11.21
N ARG A 211 -14.10 13.67 11.82
CA ARG A 211 -12.78 13.17 11.37
C ARG A 211 -12.44 11.82 11.98
N THR A 212 -13.06 11.48 13.11
CA THR A 212 -12.88 10.19 13.80
C THR A 212 -14.11 9.29 13.61
N PRO A 213 -13.93 7.95 13.63
CA PRO A 213 -15.06 7.00 13.55
C PRO A 213 -16.09 7.14 14.67
N ASP A 214 -15.65 7.56 15.86
CA ASP A 214 -16.51 7.72 17.04
C ASP A 214 -17.20 9.10 17.07
N GLY A 215 -16.77 10.01 16.19
CA GLY A 215 -17.34 11.33 16.07
C GLY A 215 -18.74 11.30 15.47
N VAL A 216 -19.58 12.23 15.94
CA VAL A 216 -20.98 12.35 15.54
C VAL A 216 -21.24 13.77 15.08
N CYS A 217 -21.83 13.91 13.90
CA CYS A 217 -22.37 15.19 13.46
C CYS A 217 -23.85 15.28 13.78
N GLN A 218 -24.31 16.47 14.14
CA GLN A 218 -25.71 16.80 14.32
C GLN A 218 -26.05 18.10 13.59
N ALA A 219 -27.11 18.07 12.79
CA ALA A 219 -27.71 19.23 12.18
C ALA A 219 -28.75 19.84 13.13
N SER A 220 -28.60 21.12 13.47
CA SER A 220 -29.56 21.87 14.27
C SER A 220 -29.64 23.32 13.78
N PHE A 221 -30.85 23.85 13.61
CA PHE A 221 -31.12 25.23 13.14
C PHE A 221 -30.30 25.67 11.92
N GLY A 222 -30.02 24.75 11.00
CA GLY A 222 -29.26 25.03 9.79
C GLY A 222 -27.76 25.12 9.92
N GLN A 223 -27.21 24.69 11.05
CA GLN A 223 -25.78 24.46 11.20
C GLN A 223 -25.53 22.97 11.43
N VAL A 224 -24.40 22.48 10.92
CA VAL A 224 -23.90 21.14 11.23
C VAL A 224 -22.71 21.29 12.17
N ALA A 225 -22.81 20.71 13.36
CA ALA A 225 -21.72 20.62 14.32
C ALA A 225 -21.30 19.15 14.46
N CYS A 226 -20.00 18.91 14.58
CA CYS A 226 -19.46 17.56 14.76
C CYS A 226 -18.62 17.52 16.04
N SER A 227 -18.77 16.44 16.81
CA SER A 227 -17.84 16.07 17.87
C SER A 227 -16.81 15.07 17.31
N GLU A 228 -15.60 15.10 17.87
CA GLU A 228 -14.49 14.20 17.52
C GLU A 228 -14.21 13.18 18.62
#